data_AF-A0A7M1SNH5-F1
#
_entry.id   AF-A0A7M1SNH5-F1
#
_cell.length_a   1.000
_cell.length_b   1.000
_cell.length_c   1.000
_cell.angle_alpha   90.00
_cell.angle_beta   90.00
_cell.angle_gamma   90.00
#
_symmetry.space_group_name_H-M   'P 1'
#
loop_
_entity.id
_entity.type
_entity.pdbx_description
1 polymer ?
#
loop_
_entity_poly.entity_id
_entity_poly.type
_entity_poly.pdbx_seq_one_letter_code
_entity_poly.pdbx_strand_id
1 'polypeptide(L)'
;MTQNEDVKGRLWFERDYPVLRATAELIEESGRGVTSDRIAERATMQQADVVRALRDLSTRFLDVQDVTTYDGEDYYALALTADGLVAADLWPSSDTVAERLIDALERALDEAPSDSPKATRIRAALDSMKDLGVGGAGNVLGQAISSALGL
;
A
#
# COMPACT_ATOMS: atom_id res chain seq x y z
N MET A 1 30.24 6.90 -7.08
CA MET A 1 28.77 6.84 -7.03
C MET A 1 28.25 5.65 -6.23
N THR A 2 29.01 4.56 -6.14
CA THR A 2 28.65 3.26 -5.52
C THR A 2 28.34 3.29 -4.02
N GLN A 3 29.11 4.03 -3.21
CA GLN A 3 29.02 3.95 -1.75
C GLN A 3 27.68 4.44 -1.16
N ASN A 4 27.02 5.40 -1.80
CA ASN A 4 25.75 5.96 -1.31
C ASN A 4 24.55 5.07 -1.62
N GLU A 5 24.60 4.31 -2.71
CA GLU A 5 23.55 3.34 -3.06
C GLU A 5 23.62 2.11 -2.16
N ASP A 6 24.83 1.67 -1.81
CA ASP A 6 25.05 0.56 -0.86
C ASP A 6 24.52 0.90 0.55
N VAL A 7 24.68 2.14 1.00
CA VAL A 7 24.14 2.61 2.29
C VAL A 7 22.61 2.65 2.25
N LYS A 8 22.02 3.17 1.17
CA LYS A 8 20.56 3.21 1.01
C LYS A 8 19.94 1.81 0.95
N GLY A 9 20.58 0.89 0.23
CA GLY A 9 20.15 -0.51 0.18
C GLY A 9 20.15 -1.15 1.57
N ARG A 10 21.23 -0.99 2.34
CA ARG A 10 21.28 -1.50 3.72
C ARG A 10 20.21 -0.88 4.62
N LEU A 11 20.06 0.45 4.61
CA LEU A 11 19.04 1.12 5.42
C LEU A 11 17.62 0.63 5.11
N TRP A 12 17.34 0.39 3.83
CA TRP A 12 16.06 -0.18 3.43
C TRP A 12 15.85 -1.57 4.06
N PHE A 13 16.77 -2.51 3.83
CA PHE A 13 16.58 -3.90 4.28
C PHE A 13 16.73 -4.10 5.79
N GLU A 14 17.56 -3.29 6.45
CA GLU A 14 17.88 -3.44 7.88
C GLU A 14 16.95 -2.62 8.78
N ARG A 15 16.33 -1.55 8.27
CA ARG A 15 15.51 -0.63 9.08
C ARG A 15 14.13 -0.37 8.50
N ASP A 16 14.05 0.12 7.26
CA ASP A 16 12.78 0.66 6.75
C ASP A 16 11.78 -0.45 6.38
N TYR A 17 12.25 -1.52 5.73
CA TYR A 17 11.40 -2.64 5.34
C TYR A 17 10.79 -3.40 6.54
N PRO A 18 11.57 -3.77 7.59
CA PRO A 18 10.98 -4.36 8.79
C PRO A 18 9.91 -3.48 9.45
N VAL A 19 10.13 -2.17 9.50
CA VAL A 19 9.17 -1.20 10.04
C VAL A 19 7.91 -1.11 9.18
N LEU A 20 8.07 -1.05 7.85
CA LEU A 20 6.96 -1.02 6.91
C LEU A 20 6.07 -2.26 7.06
N ARG A 21 6.69 -3.45 7.12
CA ARG A 21 5.98 -4.71 7.29
C ARG A 21 5.27 -4.80 8.64
N ALA A 22 5.94 -4.47 9.74
CA ALA A 22 5.34 -4.48 11.08
C ALA A 22 4.15 -3.51 11.18
N THR A 23 4.28 -2.32 10.60
CA THR A 23 3.19 -1.33 10.53
C THR A 23 1.97 -1.89 9.80
N ALA A 24 2.20 -2.56 8.68
CA ALA A 24 1.14 -3.13 7.86
C ALA A 24 0.38 -4.26 8.55
N GLU A 25 1.10 -5.20 9.16
CA GLU A 25 0.51 -6.28 9.96
C GLU A 25 -0.35 -5.72 11.11
N LEU A 26 0.14 -4.68 11.82
CA LEU A 26 -0.59 -4.06 12.92
C LEU A 26 -1.85 -3.28 12.47
N ILE A 27 -1.80 -2.62 11.32
CA ILE A 27 -2.95 -1.91 10.76
C ILE A 27 -4.01 -2.91 10.29
N GLU A 28 -3.61 -4.02 9.67
CA GLU A 28 -4.52 -5.11 9.29
C GLU A 28 -5.21 -5.74 10.51
N GLU A 29 -4.46 -6.02 11.57
CA GLU A 29 -4.99 -6.61 12.81
C GLU A 29 -5.96 -5.68 13.55
N SER A 30 -5.66 -4.39 13.61
CA SER A 30 -6.39 -3.44 14.47
C SER A 30 -7.45 -2.61 13.73
N GLY A 31 -7.34 -2.49 12.40
CA GLY A 31 -8.18 -1.62 11.58
C GLY A 31 -8.04 -0.13 11.91
N ARG A 32 -6.96 0.27 12.59
CA ARG A 32 -6.71 1.63 13.07
C ARG A 32 -5.25 2.00 12.87
N GLY A 33 -4.96 3.30 12.96
CA GLY A 33 -3.58 3.78 13.03
C GLY A 33 -2.83 3.21 14.24
N VAL A 34 -1.50 3.22 14.15
CA VAL A 34 -0.60 2.55 15.08
C VAL A 34 0.53 3.49 15.50
N THR A 35 0.88 3.43 16.78
CA THR A 35 1.94 4.24 17.39
C THR A 35 3.33 3.63 17.17
N SER A 36 4.36 4.46 17.21
CA SER A 36 5.76 4.04 16.98
C SER A 36 6.28 3.04 18.01
N ASP A 37 5.82 3.11 19.27
CA ASP A 37 6.13 2.14 20.34
C ASP A 37 5.60 0.75 20.02
N ARG A 38 4.35 0.65 19.56
CA ARG A 38 3.75 -0.64 19.13
C ARG A 38 4.45 -1.23 17.92
N ILE A 39 4.84 -0.39 16.96
CA ILE A 39 5.61 -0.84 15.81
C ILE A 39 6.98 -1.34 16.26
N ALA A 40 7.63 -0.65 17.20
CA ALA A 40 8.92 -1.04 17.77
C ALA A 40 8.86 -2.39 18.48
N GLU A 41 7.82 -2.62 19.28
CA GLU A 41 7.56 -3.91 19.91
C GLU A 41 7.38 -5.03 18.87
N ARG A 42 6.56 -4.80 17.84
CA ARG A 42 6.31 -5.78 16.77
C ARG A 42 7.57 -6.10 15.96
N ALA A 43 8.32 -5.08 15.57
CA ALA A 43 9.54 -5.22 14.79
C ALA A 43 10.74 -5.69 15.63
N THR A 44 10.62 -5.73 16.96
CA THR A 44 11.73 -5.99 17.90
C THR A 44 12.89 -5.00 17.66
N MET A 45 12.55 -3.72 17.53
CA MET A 45 13.48 -2.63 17.19
C MET A 45 13.48 -1.54 18.26
N GLN A 46 14.50 -0.68 18.24
CA GLN A 46 14.48 0.53 19.05
C GLN A 46 13.50 1.54 18.47
N GLN A 47 12.67 2.15 19.32
CA GLN A 47 11.69 3.15 18.91
C GLN A 47 12.32 4.31 18.12
N ALA A 48 13.52 4.74 18.50
CA ALA A 48 14.24 5.80 17.78
C ALA A 48 14.53 5.44 16.30
N ASP A 49 14.79 4.17 16.00
CA ASP A 49 15.00 3.70 14.63
C ASP A 49 13.68 3.56 13.87
N VAL A 50 12.61 3.19 14.57
CA VAL A 50 11.25 3.19 14.02
C VAL A 50 10.81 4.61 13.63
N VAL A 51 11.01 5.60 14.49
CA VAL A 51 10.67 7.01 14.19
C VAL A 51 11.40 7.49 12.95
N ARG A 52 12.70 7.19 12.83
CA ARG A 52 13.48 7.53 11.63
C ARG A 52 12.97 6.84 10.37
N ALA A 53 12.59 5.56 10.49
CA ALA A 53 12.02 4.81 9.39
C ALA A 53 10.64 5.36 8.99
N LEU A 54 9.77 5.68 9.95
CA LEU A 54 8.45 6.26 9.68
C LEU A 54 8.56 7.59 8.93
N ARG A 55 9.51 8.44 9.31
CA ARG A 55 9.82 9.66 8.56
C ARG A 55 10.27 9.36 7.14
N ASP A 56 11.21 8.44 6.96
CA ASP A 56 11.80 8.14 5.66
C ASP A 56 10.82 7.39 4.73
N LEU A 57 9.87 6.64 5.30
CA LEU A 57 8.76 5.95 4.61
C LEU A 57 7.54 6.85 4.34
N SER A 58 7.46 7.99 5.02
CA SER A 58 6.31 8.89 4.94
C SER A 58 6.02 9.32 3.52
N THR A 59 4.75 9.59 3.22
CA THR A 59 4.24 10.05 1.92
C THR A 59 4.32 9.02 0.80
N ARG A 60 5.43 8.29 0.66
CA ARG A 60 5.60 7.30 -0.41
C ARG A 60 5.03 5.94 -0.05
N PHE A 61 5.31 5.45 1.15
CA PHE A 61 4.90 4.10 1.55
C PHE A 61 3.84 4.14 2.64
N LEU A 62 3.91 5.11 3.53
CA LEU A 62 2.98 5.29 4.66
C LEU A 62 2.32 6.66 4.66
N ASP A 63 1.04 6.67 5.03
CA ASP A 63 0.39 7.87 5.56
C ASP A 63 0.68 7.96 7.06
N VAL A 64 1.38 9.01 7.46
CA VAL A 64 1.80 9.22 8.84
C VAL A 64 1.38 10.60 9.30
N GLN A 65 0.92 10.67 10.54
CA GLN A 65 0.68 11.91 11.24
C GLN A 65 1.90 12.24 12.10
N ASP A 66 2.48 13.42 11.88
CA ASP A 66 3.50 13.98 12.78
C ASP A 66 2.84 14.35 14.12
N VAL A 67 3.33 13.72 15.19
CA VAL A 67 2.87 13.97 16.57
C VAL A 67 4.03 14.44 17.45
N THR A 68 5.06 15.03 16.83
CA THR A 68 6.23 15.60 17.50
C THR A 68 5.82 16.59 18.59
N THR A 69 6.45 16.45 19.75
CA THR A 69 6.24 17.33 20.90
C THR A 69 7.56 17.94 21.35
N TYR A 70 7.53 18.71 22.45
CA TYR A 70 8.75 19.17 23.10
C TYR A 70 9.64 18.00 23.59
N ASP A 71 9.05 16.84 23.87
CA ASP A 71 9.75 15.67 24.41
C ASP A 71 10.45 14.83 23.34
N GLY A 72 10.15 15.05 22.06
CA GLY A 72 10.81 14.36 20.94
C GLY A 72 9.99 14.29 19.65
N GLU A 73 10.69 13.91 18.57
CA GLU A 73 10.12 13.57 17.26
C GLU A 73 9.37 12.23 17.37
N ASP A 74 8.14 12.19 16.87
CA ASP A 74 7.36 10.96 16.84
C ASP A 74 6.28 11.00 15.75
N TYR A 75 5.85 9.81 15.30
CA TYR A 75 4.90 9.63 14.21
C TYR A 75 3.84 8.58 14.56
N TYR A 76 2.61 8.85 14.13
CA TYR A 76 1.50 7.93 14.18
C TYR A 76 1.15 7.45 12.78
N ALA A 77 1.33 6.15 12.50
CA ALA A 77 1.08 5.59 11.16
C ALA A 77 -0.41 5.32 10.99
N LEU A 78 -1.05 5.96 10.01
CA LEU A 78 -2.50 5.90 9.78
C LEU A 78 -2.88 4.79 8.81
N ALA A 79 -2.14 4.66 7.71
CA ALA A 79 -2.44 3.74 6.63
C ALA A 79 -1.20 3.45 5.77
N LEU A 80 -1.28 2.38 4.98
CA LEU A 80 -0.35 2.14 3.89
C LEU A 80 -0.87 2.80 2.62
N THR A 81 0.06 3.32 1.82
CA THR A 81 -0.19 3.70 0.42
C THR A 81 -0.21 2.45 -0.48
N ALA A 82 -0.58 2.62 -1.75
CA ALA A 82 -0.48 1.54 -2.73
C ALA A 82 0.97 1.02 -2.90
N ASP A 83 1.94 1.93 -3.00
CA ASP A 83 3.36 1.60 -3.05
C ASP A 83 3.82 0.85 -1.78
N GLY A 84 3.30 1.26 -0.62
CA GLY A 84 3.55 0.60 0.67
C GLY A 84 3.05 -0.83 0.72
N LEU A 85 1.84 -1.07 0.22
CA LEU A 85 1.24 -2.41 0.17
C LEU A 85 2.04 -3.36 -0.73
N VAL A 86 2.47 -2.88 -1.90
CA VAL A 86 3.33 -3.64 -2.82
C VAL A 86 4.68 -3.90 -2.18
N ALA A 87 5.31 -2.88 -1.60
CA ALA A 87 6.63 -2.98 -1.00
C ALA A 87 6.65 -3.87 0.25
N ALA A 88 5.56 -3.93 1.02
CA ALA A 88 5.43 -4.78 2.20
C ALA A 88 5.19 -6.26 1.88
N ASP A 89 5.01 -6.62 0.61
CA ASP A 89 4.64 -7.98 0.16
C ASP A 89 3.32 -8.48 0.80
N LEU A 90 2.44 -7.53 1.18
CA LEU A 90 1.14 -7.79 1.80
C LEU A 90 -0.03 -7.56 0.84
N TRP A 91 0.26 -7.17 -0.41
CA TRP A 91 -0.69 -7.44 -1.48
C TRP A 91 -0.70 -8.97 -1.70
N PRO A 92 -1.86 -9.66 -1.61
CA PRO A 92 -1.90 -11.07 -1.99
C PRO A 92 -1.41 -11.13 -3.44
N SER A 93 -0.35 -11.94 -3.70
CA SER A 93 0.40 -12.00 -4.97
C SER A 93 -0.40 -11.43 -6.13
N SER A 94 0.08 -10.36 -6.77
CA SER A 94 -0.63 -9.55 -7.78
C SER A 94 -1.61 -10.33 -8.66
N ASP A 95 -1.23 -11.54 -9.06
CA ASP A 95 -2.01 -12.49 -9.84
C ASP A 95 -3.32 -12.91 -9.15
N THR A 96 -3.28 -13.36 -7.89
CA THR A 96 -4.47 -13.91 -7.18
C THR A 96 -5.53 -12.84 -6.87
N VAL A 97 -5.15 -11.59 -6.57
CA VAL A 97 -6.14 -10.51 -6.33
C VAL A 97 -6.66 -9.94 -7.62
N ALA A 98 -5.79 -9.76 -8.62
CA ALA A 98 -6.23 -9.34 -9.95
C ALA A 98 -7.20 -10.36 -10.53
N GLU A 99 -6.91 -11.66 -10.41
CA GLU A 99 -7.81 -12.75 -10.79
C GLU A 99 -9.14 -12.67 -10.03
N ARG A 100 -9.12 -12.55 -8.71
CA ARG A 100 -10.37 -12.44 -7.91
C ARG A 100 -11.19 -11.19 -8.25
N LEU A 101 -10.54 -10.08 -8.57
CA LEU A 101 -11.20 -8.83 -8.96
C LEU A 101 -11.75 -8.91 -10.38
N ILE A 102 -11.00 -9.49 -11.32
CA ILE A 102 -11.45 -9.77 -12.69
C ILE A 102 -12.67 -10.70 -12.64
N ASP A 103 -12.59 -11.79 -11.88
CA ASP A 103 -13.70 -12.72 -11.65
C ASP A 103 -14.94 -12.00 -11.09
N ALA A 104 -14.76 -11.10 -10.12
CA ALA A 104 -15.86 -10.35 -9.54
C ALA A 104 -16.50 -9.37 -10.55
N LEU A 105 -15.68 -8.71 -11.39
CA LEU A 105 -16.15 -7.81 -12.43
C LEU A 105 -16.84 -8.56 -13.57
N GLU A 106 -16.33 -9.73 -13.97
CA GLU A 106 -16.96 -10.58 -14.99
C GLU A 106 -18.32 -11.10 -14.50
N ARG A 107 -18.41 -11.58 -13.25
CA ARG A 107 -19.71 -11.95 -12.65
C ARG A 107 -20.68 -10.76 -12.57
N ALA A 108 -20.19 -9.59 -12.18
CA ALA A 108 -21.03 -8.38 -12.13
C ALA A 108 -21.51 -7.93 -13.51
N LEU A 109 -20.76 -8.24 -14.57
CA LEU A 109 -21.15 -7.99 -15.96
C LEU A 109 -22.21 -8.99 -16.43
N ASP A 110 -22.08 -10.25 -16.07
CA ASP A 110 -23.06 -11.31 -16.38
C ASP A 110 -24.42 -11.06 -15.68
N GLU A 111 -24.39 -10.49 -14.48
CA GLU A 111 -25.61 -10.13 -13.72
C GLU A 111 -26.23 -8.81 -14.16
N ALA A 112 -25.47 -7.93 -14.83
CA ALA A 112 -25.97 -6.63 -15.25
C ALA A 112 -26.82 -6.75 -16.52
N PRO A 113 -27.94 -6.01 -16.63
CA PRO A 113 -28.65 -5.88 -17.89
C PRO A 113 -27.69 -5.37 -18.97
N SER A 114 -27.63 -6.10 -20.08
CA SER A 114 -26.93 -5.67 -21.30
C SER A 114 -27.43 -4.28 -21.68
N ASP A 115 -26.49 -3.36 -21.94
CA ASP A 115 -26.71 -1.93 -22.21
C ASP A 115 -27.02 -1.02 -21.01
N SER A 116 -26.89 -1.53 -19.78
CA SER A 116 -26.91 -0.64 -18.62
C SER A 116 -25.62 0.22 -18.56
N PRO A 117 -25.71 1.50 -18.13
CA PRO A 117 -24.53 2.33 -17.87
C PRO A 117 -23.54 1.66 -16.90
N LYS A 118 -24.04 0.78 -16.03
CA LYS A 118 -23.27 -0.07 -15.12
C LYS A 118 -22.45 -1.11 -15.89
N ALA A 119 -23.06 -1.85 -16.81
CA ALA A 119 -22.36 -2.83 -17.65
C ALA A 119 -21.27 -2.19 -18.52
N THR A 120 -21.53 -0.99 -19.07
CA THR A 120 -20.53 -0.25 -19.85
C THR A 120 -19.32 0.17 -19.01
N ARG A 121 -19.54 0.62 -17.77
CA ARG A 121 -18.45 0.98 -16.84
C ARG A 121 -17.63 -0.24 -16.41
N ILE A 122 -18.30 -1.35 -16.10
CA ILE A 122 -17.64 -2.61 -15.73
C ILE A 122 -16.80 -3.14 -16.88
N ARG A 123 -17.32 -3.08 -18.12
CA ARG A 123 -16.58 -3.51 -19.32
C ARG A 123 -15.36 -2.62 -19.60
N ALA A 124 -15.49 -1.30 -19.47
CA ALA A 124 -14.37 -0.38 -19.61
C ALA A 124 -13.26 -0.61 -18.55
N ALA A 125 -13.63 -0.97 -17.32
CA ALA A 125 -12.68 -1.33 -16.27
C ALA A 125 -11.96 -2.65 -16.58
N LEU A 126 -12.68 -3.67 -17.05
CA LEU A 126 -12.12 -4.95 -17.50
C LEU A 126 -11.14 -4.79 -18.68
N ASP A 127 -11.51 -3.99 -19.69
CA ASP A 127 -10.66 -3.74 -20.85
C ASP A 127 -9.38 -2.98 -20.46
N SER A 128 -9.51 -1.98 -19.59
CA SER A 128 -8.35 -1.25 -19.05
C SER A 128 -7.40 -2.20 -18.31
N MET A 129 -7.91 -3.13 -17.50
CA MET A 129 -7.08 -4.11 -16.79
C MET A 129 -6.42 -5.13 -17.73
N LYS A 130 -7.10 -5.54 -18.81
CA LYS A 130 -6.58 -6.48 -19.82
C LYS A 130 -5.50 -5.84 -20.69
N ASP A 131 -5.64 -4.57 -21.04
CA ASP A 131 -4.65 -3.82 -21.84
C ASP A 131 -3.36 -3.48 -21.07
N LEU A 132 -3.42 -3.47 -19.74
CA LEU A 132 -2.28 -3.14 -18.88
C LEU A 132 -1.39 -4.34 -18.54
N GLY A 133 -1.87 -5.57 -18.77
CA GLY A 133 -1.15 -6.80 -18.49
C GLY A 133 -0.92 -7.02 -16.99
N VAL A 134 -1.30 -8.19 -16.48
CA VAL A 134 -1.13 -8.60 -15.07
C VAL A 134 0.36 -8.66 -14.61
N GLY A 135 1.33 -8.21 -15.41
CA GLY A 135 2.75 -8.20 -15.07
C GLY A 135 3.46 -6.84 -15.13
N GLY A 136 2.75 -5.71 -15.27
CA GLY A 136 3.42 -4.43 -15.57
C GLY A 136 2.88 -3.20 -14.82
N ALA A 137 3.72 -2.67 -13.92
CA ALA A 137 3.73 -1.29 -13.42
C ALA A 137 2.56 -0.82 -12.54
N GLY A 138 2.86 -0.63 -11.26
CA GLY A 138 1.99 -0.12 -10.18
C GLY A 138 1.44 1.30 -10.31
N ASN A 139 1.24 1.83 -11.51
CA ASN A 139 0.71 3.19 -11.71
C ASN A 139 -0.78 3.25 -12.04
N VAL A 140 -1.50 2.13 -12.17
CA VAL A 140 -2.84 2.18 -12.77
C VAL A 140 -3.99 1.87 -11.82
N LEU A 141 -3.71 1.35 -10.62
CA LEU A 141 -4.76 1.15 -9.61
C LEU A 141 -5.38 2.48 -9.13
N GLY A 142 -4.59 3.56 -9.05
CA GLY A 142 -5.11 4.88 -8.69
C GLY A 142 -6.11 5.44 -9.71
N GLN A 143 -5.88 5.17 -11.00
CA GLN A 143 -6.74 5.68 -12.08
C GLN A 143 -8.02 4.84 -12.27
N ALA A 144 -7.93 3.53 -12.02
CA ALA A 144 -9.08 2.63 -12.03
C ALA A 144 -10.04 2.92 -10.87
N ILE A 145 -9.51 3.20 -9.67
CA ILE A 145 -10.32 3.57 -8.50
C ILE A 145 -11.01 4.94 -8.71
N SER A 146 -10.31 5.94 -9.27
CA SER A 146 -10.91 7.25 -9.60
C SER A 146 -12.06 7.10 -10.61
N SER A 147 -11.86 6.29 -11.65
CA SER A 147 -12.85 6.07 -12.71
C SER A 147 -14.07 5.29 -12.23
N ALA A 148 -13.90 4.35 -11.29
CA ALA A 148 -14.99 3.59 -10.69
C ALA A 148 -15.82 4.43 -9.70
N LEU A 149 -15.19 5.41 -9.04
CA LEU A 149 -15.83 6.27 -8.04
C LEU A 149 -16.39 7.58 -8.61
N GLY A 150 -16.12 7.89 -9.88
CA GLY A 150 -16.64 9.10 -10.53
C GLY A 150 -16.04 10.39 -9.98
N LEU A 151 -14.75 10.35 -9.62
CA LEU A 151 -13.91 11.52 -9.33
C LEU A 151 -12.94 11.77 -10.47
#